data_AF-A0A932DGM5-F1
#
_entry.id   AF-A0A932DGM5-F1
#
_cell.length_a   1.000
_cell.length_b   1.000
_cell.length_c   1.000
_cell.angle_alpha   90.00
_cell.angle_beta   90.00
_cell.angle_gamma   90.00
#
_symmetry.space_group_name_H-M   'P 1'
#
loop_
_entity.id
_entity.type
_entity.pdbx_description
1 polymer ?
#
loop_
_entity_poly.entity_id
_entity_poly.type
_entity_poly.pdbx_seq_one_letter_code
_entity_poly.pdbx_strand_id
1 'polypeptide(L)' 'TLPYRAAPGTIRGDFSIDSPTVASLEKRPVRNLIHASGSVEEADAEISLWFKESELFDYERV' A
#
# COMPACT_ATOMS: atom_id res chain seq x y z
N THR A 1 -1.04 -6.78 4.74
CA THR A 1 0.38 -6.40 4.87
C THR A 1 1.35 -7.49 4.43
N LEU A 2 1.02 -8.78 4.62
CA LEU A 2 1.92 -9.92 4.37
C LEU A 2 1.66 -10.58 2.99
N PRO A 3 2.60 -10.56 2.04
CA PRO A 3 2.41 -11.14 0.71
C PRO A 3 2.14 -12.65 0.71
N TYR A 4 2.94 -13.44 1.43
CA TYR A 4 2.78 -14.90 1.49
C TYR A 4 1.43 -15.40 2.07
N ARG A 5 0.63 -14.51 2.67
CA ARG A 5 -0.74 -14.79 3.18
C ARG A 5 -1.84 -14.04 2.43
N ALA A 6 -1.49 -13.23 1.45
CA ALA A 6 -2.45 -12.49 0.66
C ALA A 6 -3.20 -13.46 -0.27
N ALA A 7 -4.51 -13.24 -0.44
CA ALA A 7 -5.30 -14.08 -1.34
C ALA A 7 -4.86 -13.87 -2.81
N PRO A 8 -4.88 -14.92 -3.64
CA PRO A 8 -4.72 -14.78 -5.09
C PRO A 8 -5.73 -13.78 -5.67
N GLY A 9 -5.32 -13.00 -6.68
CA GLY A 9 -6.11 -11.91 -7.26
C GLY A 9 -5.90 -10.56 -6.58
N THR A 10 -5.19 -10.50 -5.45
CA THR A 10 -4.77 -9.23 -4.83
C THR A 10 -3.40 -8.80 -5.32
N ILE A 11 -3.13 -7.49 -5.39
CA ILE A 11 -1.81 -6.96 -5.79
C ILE A 11 -0.66 -7.64 -5.00
N ARG A 12 -0.84 -7.81 -3.69
CA ARG A 12 0.20 -8.41 -2.85
C ARG A 12 0.36 -9.92 -3.05
N GLY A 13 -0.72 -10.64 -3.34
CA GLY A 13 -0.71 -12.09 -3.57
C GLY A 13 -0.14 -12.47 -4.93
N ASP A 14 -0.42 -11.65 -5.95
CA ASP A 14 -0.02 -11.95 -7.33
C ASP A 14 1.40 -11.46 -7.66
N PHE A 15 1.89 -10.40 -6.99
CA PHE A 15 3.15 -9.75 -7.35
C PHE A 15 4.25 -9.81 -6.28
N SER A 16 4.02 -10.42 -5.12
CA SER A 16 5.07 -10.63 -4.11
C SER A 16 4.90 -11.95 -3.36
N ILE A 17 6.03 -12.58 -3.03
CA ILE A 17 6.09 -13.82 -2.23
C ILE A 17 6.85 -13.62 -0.92
N ASP A 18 7.15 -12.36 -0.57
CA ASP A 18 7.99 -12.04 0.58
C ASP A 18 7.30 -12.42 1.91
N SER A 19 8.12 -12.74 2.92
CA SER A 19 7.65 -13.14 4.25
C SER A 19 8.40 -12.41 5.37
N PRO A 20 7.79 -12.23 6.54
CA PRO A 20 8.46 -11.64 7.70
C PRO A 20 9.74 -12.39 8.08
N THR A 21 9.77 -13.71 7.95
CA THR A 21 10.93 -14.53 8.30
C THR A 21 12.15 -14.17 7.45
N VAL A 22 11.98 -14.11 6.12
CA VAL A 22 13.06 -13.72 5.20
C VAL A 22 13.45 -12.25 5.42
N ALA A 23 12.46 -11.37 5.53
CA ALA A 23 12.70 -9.95 5.75
C ALA A 23 13.47 -9.66 7.05
N SER A 24 13.12 -10.34 8.14
CA SER A 24 13.82 -10.20 9.43
C SER A 24 15.25 -10.75 9.38
N LEU A 25 15.49 -11.89 8.71
CA LEU A 25 16.83 -12.44 8.52
C LEU A 25 17.73 -11.47 7.76
N GLU A 26 17.16 -10.81 6.74
CA GLU A 26 17.84 -9.80 5.92
C GLU A 26 17.81 -8.39 6.54
N LYS A 27 17.29 -8.23 7.77
CA LYS A 27 17.18 -6.95 8.50
C LYS A 27 16.53 -5.83 7.69
N ARG A 28 15.46 -6.14 6.97
CA ARG A 28 14.68 -5.19 6.16
C ARG A 28 13.18 -5.32 6.45
N PRO A 29 12.37 -4.31 6.11
CA PRO A 29 10.92 -4.46 6.12
C PRO A 29 10.45 -5.45 5.04
N VAL A 30 9.23 -5.94 5.22
CA VAL A 30 8.53 -6.77 4.22
C VAL A 30 8.29 -5.93 2.97
N ARG A 31 8.70 -6.44 1.83
CA ARG A 31 8.49 -5.82 0.51
C ARG A 31 7.11 -6.22 -0.01
N ASN A 32 6.10 -5.45 0.36
CA ASN A 32 4.70 -5.68 0.02
C ASN A 32 4.13 -4.70 -1.04
N LEU A 33 5.03 -4.07 -1.79
CA LEU A 33 4.83 -3.29 -3.02
C LEU A 33 4.08 -1.96 -2.87
N ILE A 34 2.95 -1.95 -2.17
CA ILE A 34 2.02 -0.82 -2.12
C ILE A 34 1.65 -0.48 -0.68
N HIS A 35 1.53 0.82 -0.42
CA HIS A 35 0.89 1.40 0.75
C HIS A 35 -0.53 1.86 0.40
N ALA A 36 -1.44 1.74 1.36
CA ALA A 36 -2.79 2.29 1.29
C ALA A 36 -3.21 2.63 2.73
N SER A 37 -3.84 3.79 2.91
CA SER A 37 -4.29 4.27 4.22
C SER A 37 -5.23 3.26 4.89
N GLY A 38 -5.04 3.05 6.19
CA GLY A 38 -5.75 2.05 7.00
C GLY A 38 -7.08 2.53 7.59
N SER A 39 -7.31 3.84 7.65
CA SER A 39 -8.59 4.44 8.04
C SER A 39 -8.91 5.71 7.25
N VAL A 40 -10.12 6.25 7.41
CA VAL A 40 -10.53 7.52 6.79
C VAL A 40 -9.71 8.67 7.35
N GLU A 41 -9.51 8.68 8.67
CA GLU A 41 -8.72 9.71 9.35
C GLU A 41 -7.26 9.70 8.90
N GLU A 42 -6.69 8.51 8.69
CA GLU A 42 -5.33 8.38 8.13
C GLU A 42 -5.29 8.84 6.67
N ALA A 43 -6.30 8.51 5.87
CA ALA A 43 -6.39 8.95 4.48
C ALA A 43 -6.43 10.48 4.36
N ASP A 44 -7.28 11.16 5.14
CA ASP A 44 -7.40 12.63 5.12
C ASP A 44 -6.06 13.30 5.48
N ALA A 45 -5.36 12.75 6.48
CA ALA A 45 -4.04 13.24 6.89
C ALA A 45 -2.97 13.00 5.83
N GLU A 46 -2.92 11.80 5.23
CA GLU A 46 -1.94 11.44 4.20
C GLU A 46 -2.17 12.20 2.89
N ILE A 47 -3.42 12.37 2.45
CA ILE A 47 -3.74 13.14 1.24
C ILE A 47 -3.22 14.58 1.40
N SER A 48 -3.51 15.22 2.54
CA SER A 48 -3.05 16.58 2.85
C SER A 48 -1.53 16.70 2.99
N LEU A 49 -0.84 15.60 3.35
CA LEU A 49 0.61 15.55 3.46
C LEU A 49 1.30 15.46 2.09
N TRP A 50 0.75 14.65 1.18
CA TRP A 50 1.39 14.33 -0.09
C TRP A 50 0.99 15.25 -1.24
N PHE A 51 -0.21 15.85 -1.19
CA PHE A 51 -0.76 16.65 -2.29
C PHE A 51 -1.23 18.02 -1.82
N LYS A 52 -1.03 19.03 -2.65
CA LYS A 52 -1.73 20.31 -2.55
C LYS A 52 -3.13 20.17 -3.12
N GLU A 53 -4.07 21.01 -2.66
CA GLU A 53 -5.44 21.02 -3.19
C GLU A 53 -5.49 21.20 -4.72
N SER A 54 -4.57 21.97 -5.30
CA SER A 54 -4.47 22.19 -6.75
C SER A 54 -4.01 20.97 -7.56
N GLU A 55 -3.53 19.92 -6.90
CA GLU A 55 -3.09 18.66 -7.51
C GLU A 55 -4.19 17.60 -7.48
N LEU A 56 -5.33 17.89 -6.83
CA LEU A 56 -6.50 17.02 -6.78
C LEU A 56 -7.47 17.44 -7.90
N PHE A 57 -7.80 16.49 -8.76
CA PHE A 57 -8.63 16.73 -9.95
C PHE A 57 -9.98 16.06 -9.80
N ASP A 58 -11.03 16.82 -10.06
CA ASP A 58 -12.39 16.29 -10.22
C ASP A 58 -12.74 16.20 -11.71
N TYR A 59 -13.22 15.04 -12.13
CA TYR A 59 -13.65 14.80 -13.51
C TYR A 59 -14.64 13.63 -13.57
N GLU A 60 -15.48 13.64 -14.60
CA GLU A 60 -16.47 12.59 -14.82
C GLU A 60 -15.91 11.49 -15.73
N ARG A 61 -16.14 10.23 -15.35
CA ARG A 61 -15.76 9.08 -16.16
C ARG A 61 -16.88 8.79 -17.16
N VAL A 62 -16.56 8.90 -18.46
CA VAL A 62 -17.43 8.45 -19.57
C VAL A 62 -17.36 6.94 -19.80
#